data_AF-I4G7A7-F1
#
_entry.id   AF-I4G7A7-F1
#
_cell.length_a   1.000
_cell.length_b   1.000
_cell.length_c   1.000
_cell.angle_alpha   90.00
_cell.angle_beta   90.00
_cell.angle_gamma   90.00
#
_symmetry.space_group_name_H-M   'P 1'
#
loop_
_entity.id
_entity.type
_entity.pdbx_description
1 polymer ?
#
loop_
_entity_poly.entity_id
_entity_poly.type
_entity_poly.pdbx_seq_one_letter_code
_entity_poly.pdbx_strand_id
1 'polypeptide(L)'
;MPYLTESDAIRNAIDHFCHFPILWLDTEVADYNSKTPRLSLIQILADSTDLTGERVTILDILERPDLTDYFITKILLVDRIEKVFHNASYDCQFLGGKGKV
;
A
#
# COMPACT_ATOMS: atom_id res chain seq x y z
N MET A 1 -6.63 -14.19 -1.43
CA MET A 1 -6.17 -12.90 -0.91
C MET A 1 -4.97 -13.15 -0.01
N PRO A 2 -3.74 -13.14 -0.54
CA PRO A 2 -2.53 -13.34 0.27
C PRO A 2 -2.41 -12.25 1.34
N TYR A 3 -2.19 -12.66 2.60
CA TYR A 3 -1.95 -11.75 3.73
C TYR A 3 -0.52 -11.93 4.21
N LEU A 4 0.32 -10.90 4.08
CA LEU A 4 1.76 -10.97 4.32
C LEU A 4 2.15 -10.23 5.60
N THR A 5 2.78 -10.94 6.53
CA THR A 5 3.25 -10.41 7.83
C THR A 5 4.77 -10.36 7.96
N GLU A 6 5.49 -11.19 7.21
CA GLU A 6 6.95 -11.29 7.29
C GLU A 6 7.61 -10.22 6.43
N SER A 7 8.59 -9.50 7.00
CA SER A 7 9.25 -8.38 6.32
C SER A 7 9.84 -8.75 4.96
N ASP A 8 10.47 -9.92 4.85
CA ASP A 8 11.04 -10.39 3.59
C ASP A 8 9.94 -10.74 2.57
N ALA A 9 8.83 -11.33 3.00
CA ALA A 9 7.71 -11.63 2.12
C ALA A 9 7.06 -10.34 1.59
N ILE A 10 6.90 -9.33 2.46
CA ILE A 10 6.38 -8.01 2.09
C ILE A 10 7.33 -7.32 1.09
N ARG A 11 8.65 -7.30 1.36
CA ARG A 11 9.64 -6.72 0.44
C ARG A 11 9.65 -7.41 -0.92
N ASN A 12 9.59 -8.75 -0.92
CA ASN A 12 9.50 -9.54 -2.15
C ASN A 12 8.22 -9.25 -2.94
N ALA A 13 7.08 -9.08 -2.26
CA ALA A 13 5.84 -8.68 -2.91
C ALA A 13 5.93 -7.28 -3.51
N ILE A 14 6.51 -6.32 -2.79
CA ILE A 14 6.74 -4.94 -3.29
C ILE A 14 7.64 -4.97 -4.53
N ASP A 15 8.74 -5.73 -4.49
CA ASP A 15 9.62 -5.88 -5.65
C ASP A 15 8.93 -6.60 -6.82
N HIS A 16 8.05 -7.56 -6.55
CA HIS A 16 7.22 -8.16 -7.59
C HIS A 16 6.29 -7.12 -8.25
N PHE A 17 5.54 -6.36 -7.45
CA PHE A 17 4.58 -5.36 -7.94
C PHE A 17 5.24 -4.20 -8.70
N CYS A 18 6.50 -3.88 -8.44
CA CYS A 18 7.20 -2.78 -9.14
C CYS A 18 7.41 -3.01 -10.65
N HIS A 19 7.13 -4.22 -11.13
CA HIS A 19 7.21 -4.60 -12.54
C HIS A 19 5.88 -4.41 -13.30
N PHE A 20 4.78 -4.14 -12.61
CA PHE A 20 3.47 -3.95 -13.25
C PHE A 20 3.25 -2.48 -13.63
N PRO A 21 2.62 -2.21 -14.78
CA PRO A 21 2.40 -0.85 -15.25
C PRO A 21 1.25 -0.14 -14.54
N ILE A 22 0.28 -0.87 -13.97
CA ILE A 22 -0.89 -0.33 -13.29
C ILE A 22 -1.11 -1.13 -12.01
N LEU A 23 -1.29 -0.43 -10.89
CA LEU A 23 -1.62 -1.03 -9.60
C LEU A 23 -2.83 -0.32 -9.00
N TRP A 24 -3.79 -1.11 -8.53
CA TRP A 24 -4.93 -0.66 -7.74
C TRP A 24 -4.57 -0.78 -6.27
N LEU A 25 -4.70 0.33 -5.55
CA LEU A 25 -4.18 0.50 -4.20
C LEU A 25 -5.26 1.04 -3.28
N ASP A 26 -5.24 0.57 -2.04
CA ASP A 26 -6.05 1.08 -0.95
C ASP A 26 -5.31 0.87 0.38
N THR A 27 -5.68 1.63 1.42
CA THR A 27 -5.02 1.56 2.73
C THR A 27 -6.00 1.45 3.88
N GLU A 28 -5.57 0.77 4.94
CA GLU A 28 -6.29 0.73 6.21
C GLU A 28 -5.50 1.46 7.28
N VAL A 29 -6.21 2.18 8.15
CA VAL A 29 -5.62 2.99 9.22
C VAL A 29 -6.12 2.52 10.58
N ALA A 30 -5.19 2.09 11.43
CA ALA A 30 -5.47 1.79 12.83
C ALA A 30 -5.65 3.08 13.63
N ASP A 31 -6.57 3.02 14.60
CA ASP A 31 -6.85 4.12 15.54
C ASP A 31 -7.19 5.45 14.85
N TYR A 32 -8.00 5.41 13.79
CA TYR A 32 -8.33 6.57 12.96
C TYR A 32 -8.92 7.77 13.74
N ASN A 33 -9.58 7.52 14.88
CA ASN A 33 -10.13 8.55 15.77
C ASN A 33 -9.13 9.06 16.84
N SER A 34 -7.92 8.51 16.88
CA SER A 34 -6.89 8.92 17.83
C SER A 34 -6.13 10.15 17.33
N LYS A 35 -5.29 10.72 18.21
CA LYS A 35 -4.36 11.80 17.82
C LYS A 35 -3.20 11.30 16.97
N THR A 36 -3.00 9.99 16.89
CA THR A 36 -1.88 9.35 16.21
C THR A 36 -2.41 8.18 15.40
N PRO A 37 -3.20 8.43 14.35
CA PRO A 37 -3.61 7.39 13.42
C PRO A 37 -2.37 6.76 12.78
N ARG A 38 -2.43 5.46 12.50
CA ARG A 38 -1.27 4.69 12.01
C ARG A 38 -1.70 3.87 10.80
N LEU A 39 -0.92 3.97 9.73
CA LEU A 39 -1.08 3.08 8.58
C LEU A 39 -0.87 1.64 9.04
N SER A 40 -1.87 0.79 8.85
CA SER A 40 -1.85 -0.61 9.29
C SER A 40 -1.68 -1.56 8.13
N LEU A 41 -2.47 -1.40 7.06
CA LEU A 41 -2.45 -2.28 5.90
C LEU A 41 -2.31 -1.49 4.60
N ILE A 42 -1.67 -2.12 3.62
CA ILE A 42 -1.72 -1.71 2.20
C ILE A 42 -2.29 -2.87 1.40
N GLN A 43 -3.32 -2.60 0.60
CA GLN A 43 -3.87 -3.55 -0.37
C GLN A 43 -3.33 -3.24 -1.77
N ILE A 44 -2.97 -4.29 -2.51
CA ILE A 44 -2.43 -4.16 -3.87
C ILE A 44 -3.11 -5.18 -4.78
N LEU A 45 -3.62 -4.69 -5.92
CA LEU A 45 -4.12 -5.52 -7.01
C LEU A 45 -3.47 -5.08 -8.33
N ALA A 46 -2.84 -6.04 -9.02
CA ALA A 46 -2.18 -5.81 -10.30
C ALA A 46 -3.03 -6.26 -11.51
N ASP A 47 -4.17 -6.91 -11.27
CA ASP A 47 -5.08 -7.40 -12.31
C ASP A 47 -6.47 -6.80 -12.10
N SER A 48 -6.81 -5.78 -12.89
CA SER A 48 -8.10 -5.09 -12.81
C SER A 48 -9.30 -5.96 -13.20
N THR A 49 -9.08 -7.15 -13.75
CA THR A 49 -10.15 -8.08 -14.11
C THR A 49 -10.58 -8.96 -12.94
N ASP A 50 -9.82 -8.98 -11.84
CA ASP A 50 -10.21 -9.68 -10.62
C ASP A 50 -11.23 -8.86 -9.83
N LEU A 51 -12.51 -9.19 -10.04
CA LEU A 51 -13.64 -8.63 -9.29
C LEU A 51 -13.98 -9.43 -8.02
N THR A 52 -13.26 -10.52 -7.76
CA THR A 52 -13.50 -11.40 -6.60
C THR A 52 -12.71 -10.99 -5.36
N GLY A 53 -11.60 -10.25 -5.57
CA GLY A 53 -10.66 -9.86 -4.52
C GLY A 53 -9.67 -10.97 -4.13
N GLU A 54 -9.71 -12.13 -4.79
CA GLU A 54 -8.83 -13.26 -4.46
C GLU A 54 -7.35 -12.98 -4.72
N ARG A 55 -7.02 -12.09 -5.67
CA ARG A 55 -5.65 -11.71 -6.05
C ARG A 55 -5.17 -10.44 -5.36
N VAL A 56 -6.01 -9.80 -4.54
CA VAL A 56 -5.57 -8.68 -3.70
C VAL A 56 -4.54 -9.21 -2.71
N THR A 57 -3.36 -8.61 -2.71
CA THR A 57 -2.32 -8.88 -1.71
C THR A 57 -2.41 -7.82 -0.63
N ILE A 58 -2.46 -8.26 0.63
CA ILE A 58 -2.48 -7.40 1.81
C ILE A 58 -1.10 -7.44 2.46
N LEU A 59 -0.52 -6.26 2.66
CA LEU A 59 0.73 -6.06 3.38
C LEU A 59 0.41 -5.58 4.80
N ASP A 60 0.77 -6.35 5.82
CA ASP A 60 0.68 -5.93 7.21
C ASP A 60 1.92 -5.12 7.61
N ILE A 61 1.75 -3.80 7.70
CA ILE A 61 2.83 -2.84 7.92
C ILE A 61 2.63 -2.01 9.19
N LEU A 62 1.72 -2.42 10.07
CA LEU A 62 1.47 -1.73 11.32
C LEU A 62 2.78 -1.64 12.14
N GLU A 63 3.13 -0.42 12.54
CA GLU A 63 4.36 -0.11 13.30
C GLU A 63 5.67 -0.47 12.56
N ARG A 64 5.64 -0.59 11.22
CA ARG A 64 6.80 -0.91 10.38
C ARG A 64 7.07 0.18 9.34
N PRO A 65 7.51 1.38 9.78
CA PRO A 65 7.72 2.52 8.88
C PRO A 65 8.75 2.22 7.79
N ASP A 66 9.71 1.31 8.03
CA ASP A 66 10.70 0.90 7.04
C ASP A 66 10.09 0.17 5.83
N LEU A 67 8.97 -0.53 6.02
CA LEU A 67 8.23 -1.18 4.94
C LEU A 67 7.36 -0.18 4.17
N THR A 68 6.78 0.81 4.87
CA THR A 68 6.08 1.94 4.24
C THR A 68 7.02 2.74 3.35
N ASP A 69 8.19 3.12 3.86
CA ASP A 69 9.20 3.86 3.10
C ASP A 69 9.69 3.07 1.87
N TYR A 70 9.84 1.74 2.04
CA TYR A 70 10.19 0.85 0.94
C TYR A 70 9.10 0.83 -0.14
N PHE A 71 7.83 0.70 0.26
CA PHE A 71 6.69 0.75 -0.65
C PHE A 71 6.63 2.09 -1.41
N ILE A 72 6.76 3.22 -0.70
CA ILE A 72 6.79 4.56 -1.30
C ILE A 72 7.89 4.65 -2.36
N THR A 73 9.10 4.22 -2.02
CA THR A 73 10.26 4.28 -2.91
C THR A 73 10.12 3.42 -4.15
N LYS A 74 9.60 2.19 -4.00
CA LYS A 74 9.54 1.19 -5.07
C LYS A 74 8.29 1.29 -5.94
N ILE A 75 7.21 1.88 -5.43
CA ILE A 75 5.91 1.92 -6.11
C ILE A 75 5.45 3.36 -6.34
N LEU A 76 5.27 4.15 -5.27
CA LEU A 76 4.61 5.45 -5.40
C LEU A 76 5.43 6.49 -6.15
N LEU A 77 6.74 6.54 -5.90
CA LEU A 77 7.67 7.46 -6.57
C LEU A 77 8.07 7.02 -7.98
N VAL A 78 7.58 5.87 -8.45
CA VAL A 78 7.92 5.35 -9.77
C VAL A 78 6.88 5.83 -10.80
N ASP A 79 7.33 6.70 -11.72
CA ASP A 79 6.46 7.35 -12.73
C ASP A 79 5.86 6.38 -13.75
N ARG A 80 6.56 5.29 -14.07
CA ARG A 80 6.07 4.28 -15.04
C ARG A 80 4.91 3.43 -14.51
N ILE A 81 4.63 3.50 -13.21
CA ILE A 81 3.52 2.77 -12.58
C ILE A 81 2.36 3.76 -12.45
N GLU A 82 1.22 3.42 -13.01
CA GLU A 82 -0.05 4.09 -12.73
C GLU A 82 -0.62 3.57 -11.42
N LYS A 83 -0.99 4.49 -10.53
CA LYS A 83 -1.53 4.17 -9.20
C LYS A 83 -3.00 4.54 -9.18
N VAL A 84 -3.88 3.54 -9.14
CA VAL A 84 -5.33 3.72 -9.11
C VAL A 84 -5.81 3.61 -7.67
N PHE A 85 -6.47 4.65 -7.17
CA PHE A 85 -7.07 4.72 -5.84
C PHE A 85 -8.51 5.21 -5.97
N HIS A 86 -9.40 4.78 -5.07
CA HIS A 86 -10.70 5.41 -4.91
C HIS A 86 -10.62 6.51 -3.84
N ASN A 87 -10.49 7.77 -4.28
CA ASN A 87 -10.36 8.93 -3.37
C ASN A 87 -9.10 8.89 -2.46
N ALA A 88 -7.91 8.96 -3.06
CA ALA A 88 -6.60 8.87 -2.39
C ALA A 88 -6.28 9.98 -1.35
N SER A 89 -7.17 10.93 -1.12
CA SER A 89 -6.85 12.14 -0.35
C SER A 89 -6.44 11.84 1.10
N TYR A 90 -6.98 10.78 1.68
CA TYR A 90 -6.63 10.32 3.02
C TYR A 90 -5.39 9.42 3.00
N ASP A 91 -5.32 8.45 2.08
CA ASP A 91 -4.16 7.56 1.88
C ASP A 91 -2.86 8.34 1.70
N CYS A 92 -2.91 9.40 0.88
CA CYS A 92 -1.77 10.26 0.61
C CYS A 92 -1.18 10.88 1.89
N GLN A 93 -1.94 11.07 2.97
CA GLN A 93 -1.40 11.61 4.23
C GLN A 93 -0.40 10.66 4.89
N PHE A 94 -0.57 9.35 4.70
CA PHE A 94 0.29 8.30 5.26
C PHE A 94 1.36 7.83 4.28
N LEU A 95 1.14 8.05 2.98
CA LEU A 95 1.99 7.59 1.89
C LEU A 95 2.98 8.66 1.39
N GLY A 96 3.45 9.54 2.29
CA GLY A 96 4.46 10.57 2.00
C GLY A 96 3.91 11.91 1.51
N GLY A 97 2.59 12.10 1.46
CA GLY A 97 1.98 13.40 1.27
C GLY A 97 2.12 14.28 2.51
N LYS A 98 2.19 15.59 2.32
CA LYS A 98 2.31 16.59 3.40
C LYS A 98 0.98 16.79 4.16
N GLY A 99 0.35 15.70 4.58
CA GLY A 99 -0.84 15.70 5.41
C GLY A 99 -0.46 16.09 6.83
N LYS A 100 -1.05 17.17 7.35
CA LYS A 100 -0.91 17.58 8.75
C LYS A 100 -1.51 16.49 9.64
N VAL A 101 -0.67 15.65 10.24
CA VAL A 101 -1.01 14.95 11.48
C VAL A 101 -0.28 15.67 12.61
#